data_AF-A0A9X0JZC8-F1
#
_entry.id   AF-A0A9X0JZC8-F1
#
_cell.length_a   1.000
_cell.length_b   1.000
_cell.length_c   1.000
_cell.angle_alpha   90.00
_cell.angle_beta   90.00
_cell.angle_gamma   90.00
#
_symmetry.space_group_name_H-M   'P 1'
#
loop_
_entity.id
_entity.type
_entity.pdbx_description
1 polymer ?
#
loop_
_entity_poly.entity_id
_entity_poly.type
_entity_poly.pdbx_seq_one_letter_code
_entity_poly.pdbx_strand_id
1 'polypeptide(L)'
;MYDVSRWRPVEEAKSRKEPLLILQGARDYQVTVKNEYTKWQEGLANRRNVQFKKYPKLNHFFTEGDGELSLPSEYEIPANIPEYVIQDIITWVNETKK
;
A
#
# COMPACT_ATOMS: atom_id res chain seq x y z
N MET A 1 -20.51 9.93 -15.07
CA MET A 1 -19.11 9.47 -15.01
C MET A 1 -18.35 10.48 -14.17
N TYR A 2 -17.69 10.06 -13.08
CA TYR A 2 -16.93 10.97 -12.23
C TYR A 2 -15.60 11.34 -12.89
N ASP A 3 -15.24 12.63 -12.88
CA ASP A 3 -13.94 13.08 -13.37
C ASP A 3 -12.86 12.83 -12.32
N VAL A 4 -12.16 11.70 -12.46
CA VAL A 4 -11.06 11.31 -11.57
C VAL A 4 -9.75 12.04 -11.87
N SER A 5 -9.67 12.81 -12.96
CA SER A 5 -8.43 13.53 -13.32
C SER A 5 -8.04 14.61 -12.32
N ARG A 6 -9.01 15.08 -11.53
CA ARG A 6 -8.82 16.10 -10.50
C ARG A 6 -8.47 15.53 -9.12
N TRP A 7 -8.51 14.21 -8.94
CA TRP A 7 -8.21 13.62 -7.64
C TRP A 7 -6.72 13.71 -7.33
N ARG A 8 -6.39 14.28 -6.17
CA ARG A 8 -5.01 14.39 -5.67
C ARG A 8 -4.89 13.73 -4.30
N PRO A 9 -4.90 12.38 -4.22
CA PRO A 9 -4.94 11.65 -2.93
C PRO A 9 -3.79 12.00 -1.99
N VAL A 10 -2.57 12.18 -2.53
CA VAL A 10 -1.39 12.54 -1.74
C VAL A 10 -1.54 13.94 -1.12
N GLU A 11 -2.10 14.91 -1.86
CA GLU A 11 -2.34 16.26 -1.33
C GLU A 11 -3.43 16.27 -0.27
N GLU A 12 -4.51 15.50 -0.48
CA GLU A 12 -5.55 15.33 0.52
C GLU A 12 -4.98 14.72 1.79
N ALA A 13 -4.17 13.66 1.66
CA ALA A 13 -3.51 13.01 2.78
C ALA A 13 -2.54 13.92 3.53
N LYS A 14 -1.88 14.91 2.88
CA LYS A 14 -1.06 15.91 3.58
C LYS A 14 -1.88 16.76 4.56
N SER A 15 -3.15 17.01 4.26
CA SER A 15 -4.04 17.83 5.09
C SER A 15 -4.61 17.09 6.32
N ARG A 16 -4.55 15.75 6.30
CA ARG A 16 -5.05 14.89 7.38
C ARG A 16 -4.12 14.95 8.60
N LYS A 17 -4.72 14.90 9.79
CA LYS A 17 -3.99 14.92 11.07
C LYS A 17 -3.84 13.52 11.67
N GLU A 18 -4.73 12.62 11.29
CA GLU A 18 -4.80 11.24 11.74
C GLU A 18 -3.54 10.47 11.32
N PRO A 19 -3.08 9.49 12.11
CA PRO A 19 -2.03 8.58 11.68
C PRO A 19 -2.43 7.85 10.40
N LEU A 20 -1.47 7.63 9.50
CA LEU A 20 -1.70 6.85 8.27
C LEU A 20 -0.78 5.63 8.22
N LEU A 21 -1.30 4.54 7.69
CA LEU A 21 -0.55 3.36 7.28
C LEU A 21 -0.69 3.18 5.77
N ILE A 22 0.44 3.16 5.06
CA ILE A 22 0.49 2.95 3.61
C ILE A 22 1.21 1.62 3.36
N LEU A 23 0.48 0.66 2.78
CA LEU A 23 0.96 -0.69 2.49
C LEU A 23 1.06 -0.91 0.98
N GLN A 24 2.07 -1.64 0.52
CA GLN A 24 2.22 -1.97 -0.91
C GLN A 24 2.81 -3.36 -1.13
N GLY A 25 2.19 -4.14 -2.02
CA GLY A 25 2.80 -5.33 -2.60
C GLY A 25 3.84 -4.96 -3.66
N ALA A 26 5.08 -5.42 -3.52
CA ALA A 26 6.17 -5.00 -4.40
C ALA A 26 6.09 -5.60 -5.81
N ARG A 27 5.38 -6.72 -5.97
CA ARG A 27 5.17 -7.40 -7.26
C ARG A 27 3.96 -6.85 -8.02
N ASP A 28 3.28 -5.82 -7.52
CA ASP A 28 2.14 -5.24 -8.22
C ASP A 28 2.56 -4.58 -9.55
N TYR A 29 2.10 -5.16 -10.66
CA TYR A 29 2.40 -4.65 -12.00
C TYR A 29 1.45 -3.52 -12.43
N GLN A 30 0.27 -3.40 -11.81
CA GLN A 30 -0.73 -2.37 -12.12
C GLN A 30 -0.41 -1.07 -11.39
N VAL A 31 -0.01 -1.18 -10.13
CA VAL A 31 0.28 -0.05 -9.22
C VAL A 31 1.69 -0.24 -8.68
N THR A 32 2.68 0.15 -9.48
CA THR A 32 4.08 -0.17 -9.18
C THR A 32 4.64 0.66 -8.03
N VAL A 33 5.58 0.08 -7.29
CA VAL A 33 6.30 0.78 -6.21
C VAL A 33 6.94 2.07 -6.71
N LYS A 34 7.64 1.99 -7.85
CA LYS A 34 8.36 3.11 -8.43
C LYS A 34 7.45 4.28 -8.77
N ASN A 35 6.27 3.99 -9.35
CA ASN A 35 5.41 5.05 -9.86
C ASN A 35 4.43 5.55 -8.81
N GLU A 36 3.97 4.71 -7.88
CA GLU A 36 2.85 5.06 -6.99
C GLU A 36 3.28 5.12 -5.53
N TYR A 37 3.90 4.06 -5.01
CA TYR A 37 4.33 4.03 -3.60
C TYR A 37 5.38 5.10 -3.28
N THR A 38 6.36 5.31 -4.14
CA THR A 38 7.38 6.35 -3.95
C THR A 38 6.76 7.75 -3.94
N LYS A 39 5.73 8.03 -4.75
CA LYS A 39 5.00 9.32 -4.71
C LYS A 39 4.36 9.58 -3.35
N TRP A 40 3.81 8.54 -2.71
CA TRP A 40 3.26 8.65 -1.35
C TRP A 40 4.36 8.92 -0.32
N GLN A 41 5.49 8.22 -0.41
CA GLN A 41 6.64 8.44 0.48
C GLN A 41 7.16 9.88 0.38
N GLU A 42 7.39 10.36 -0.83
CA GLU A 42 7.88 11.72 -1.09
C GLU A 42 6.87 12.78 -0.64
N GLY A 43 5.59 12.60 -1.02
CA GLY A 43 4.54 13.55 -0.70
C GLY A 43 4.25 13.66 0.79
N LEU A 44 4.43 12.59 1.56
CA LEU A 44 4.18 12.59 3.01
C LEU A 44 5.46 12.62 3.85
N ALA A 45 6.64 12.85 3.25
CA ALA A 45 7.93 12.81 3.94
C ALA A 45 8.02 13.76 5.16
N ASN A 46 7.27 14.87 5.14
CA ASN A 46 7.23 15.83 6.24
C ASN A 46 6.30 15.44 7.39
N ARG A 47 5.52 14.36 7.25
CA ARG A 47 4.60 13.86 8.27
C ARG A 47 5.27 12.76 9.09
N ARG A 48 5.42 13.00 10.40
CA ARG A 48 6.03 12.04 11.34
C ARG A 48 5.09 10.92 11.79
N ASN A 49 3.79 11.03 11.52
CA ASN A 49 2.77 10.06 11.92
C ASN A 49 2.26 9.23 10.73
N VAL A 50 3.15 8.88 9.81
CA VAL A 50 2.84 8.02 8.65
C VAL A 50 3.82 6.86 8.65
N GLN A 51 3.28 5.64 8.61
CA GLN A 51 4.08 4.42 8.47
C GLN A 51 3.92 3.86 7.06
N PHE A 52 5.05 3.42 6.52
CA PHE A 52 5.17 2.86 5.18
C PHE A 52 5.68 1.43 5.29
N LYS A 53 4.96 0.46 4.71
CA LYS A 53 5.43 -0.92 4.63
C LYS A 53 5.25 -1.50 3.24
N LYS A 54 6.33 -2.06 2.71
CA LYS A 54 6.39 -2.72 1.41
C LYS A 54 6.64 -4.21 1.61
N TYR A 55 5.88 -5.05 0.91
CA TYR A 55 5.97 -6.50 1.00
C TYR A 55 6.56 -7.10 -0.29
N PRO A 56 7.80 -7.62 -0.26
CA PRO A 56 8.52 -8.05 -1.47
C PRO A 56 7.83 -9.13 -2.30
N LYS A 57 7.03 -10.01 -1.68
CA LYS A 57 6.41 -11.16 -2.34
C LYS A 57 4.97 -10.94 -2.78
N LEU A 58 4.39 -9.77 -2.49
CA LEU A 58 2.96 -9.55 -2.65
C LEU A 58 2.60 -8.85 -3.95
N ASN A 59 1.53 -9.32 -4.57
CA ASN A 59 0.91 -8.72 -5.76
C ASN A 59 -0.14 -7.64 -5.39
N HIS A 60 -0.93 -7.23 -6.37
CA HIS A 60 -1.99 -6.24 -6.23
C HIS A 60 -3.04 -6.58 -5.15
N PHE A 61 -3.37 -7.87 -4.99
CA PHE A 61 -4.35 -8.35 -4.01
C PHE A 61 -3.73 -8.75 -2.68
N PHE A 62 -2.45 -8.44 -2.46
CA PHE A 62 -1.71 -8.86 -1.28
C PHE A 62 -1.61 -10.38 -1.11
N THR A 63 -1.57 -11.14 -2.22
CA THR A 63 -1.28 -12.57 -2.19
C THR A 63 0.17 -12.84 -2.59
N GLU A 64 0.75 -13.91 -2.06
CA GLU A 64 2.15 -14.27 -2.34
C GLU A 64 2.33 -14.86 -3.73
N GLY A 65 3.50 -14.60 -4.31
CA GLY A 65 4.00 -15.30 -5.48
C GLY A 65 5.48 -15.01 -5.69
N ASP A 66 6.02 -15.52 -6.80
CA ASP A 66 7.45 -15.50 -7.09
C ASP A 66 7.79 -14.64 -8.32
N GLY A 67 9.06 -14.28 -8.45
CA GLY A 67 9.52 -13.38 -9.52
C GLY A 67 9.30 -11.89 -9.20
N GLU A 68 9.79 -11.03 -10.08
CA GLU A 68 9.90 -9.59 -9.82
C GLU A 68 8.54 -8.85 -9.84
N LEU A 69 7.71 -9.13 -10.85
CA LEU A 69 6.35 -8.61 -10.98
C LEU A 69 5.37 -9.77 -11.15
N SER A 70 4.15 -9.56 -10.66
CA SER A 70 3.03 -10.48 -10.80
C SER A 70 2.51 -10.51 -12.23
N LEU A 71 1.90 -11.64 -12.59
CA LEU A 71 1.21 -11.82 -13.86
C LEU A 71 -0.31 -11.78 -13.66
N PRO A 72 -1.10 -11.37 -14.67
CA PRO A 72 -2.56 -11.40 -14.58
C PRO A 72 -3.12 -12.79 -14.23
N SER A 73 -2.47 -13.86 -14.69
CA SER A 73 -2.87 -15.24 -14.40
C SER A 73 -2.79 -15.62 -12.92
N GLU A 74 -1.98 -14.92 -12.11
CA GLU A 74 -1.90 -15.16 -10.67
C GLU A 74 -3.20 -14.77 -9.95
N TYR A 75 -4.03 -13.92 -10.54
CA TYR A 75 -5.30 -13.47 -9.96
C TYR A 75 -6.38 -14.54 -9.98
N GLU A 76 -6.22 -15.54 -10.85
CA GLU A 76 -7.12 -16.68 -10.98
C GLU A 76 -6.82 -17.77 -9.93
N ILE A 77 -5.74 -17.62 -9.16
CA ILE A 77 -5.35 -18.57 -8.11
C ILE A 77 -5.94 -18.10 -6.78
N PRO A 78 -6.86 -18.86 -6.17
CA PRO A 78 -7.39 -18.51 -4.85
C PRO A 78 -6.28 -18.50 -3.81
N ALA A 79 -6.14 -17.39 -3.11
CA ALA A 79 -5.19 -17.22 -2.02
C ALA A 79 -5.73 -16.22 -1.00
N ASN A 80 -5.19 -16.30 0.21
CA ASN A 80 -5.50 -15.36 1.29
C ASN A 80 -4.39 -14.33 1.44
N ILE A 81 -4.74 -13.17 2.01
CA ILE A 81 -3.75 -12.22 2.50
C ILE A 81 -2.93 -12.93 3.60
N PRO A 82 -1.58 -12.90 3.53
CA PRO A 82 -0.76 -13.54 4.55
C PRO A 82 -0.96 -12.94 5.94
N GLU A 83 -0.87 -13.79 6.94
CA GLU A 83 -1.05 -13.43 8.35
C GLU A 83 -0.14 -12.27 8.78
N TYR A 84 1.09 -12.20 8.25
CA TYR A 84 2.01 -11.11 8.61
C TYR A 84 1.48 -9.71 8.21
N VAL A 85 0.71 -9.59 7.12
CA VAL A 85 0.11 -8.31 6.72
C VAL A 85 -0.97 -7.92 7.73
N ILE A 86 -1.81 -8.90 8.11
CA ILE A 86 -2.88 -8.71 9.09
C ILE A 86 -2.26 -8.32 10.44
N GLN A 87 -1.22 -9.02 10.87
CA GLN A 87 -0.52 -8.74 12.12
C GLN A 87 0.11 -7.35 12.12
N ASP A 88 0.67 -6.88 11.00
CA ASP A 88 1.19 -5.52 10.89
C ASP A 88 0.11 -4.46 11.04
N ILE A 89 -1.07 -4.68 10.44
CA ILE A 89 -2.22 -3.77 10.60
C ILE A 89 -2.66 -3.76 12.06
N ILE A 90 -2.79 -4.92 12.71
CA ILE A 90 -3.16 -5.04 14.13
C ILE A 90 -2.16 -4.28 15.00
N THR A 91 -0.86 -4.52 14.78
CA THR A 91 0.21 -3.85 15.51
C THR A 91 0.11 -2.33 15.34
N TRP A 92 0.00 -1.85 14.10
CA TRP A 92 -0.14 -0.42 13.84
C TRP A 92 -1.36 0.20 14.51
N VAL A 93 -2.53 -0.47 14.45
CA VAL A 93 -3.75 0.00 15.12
C VAL A 93 -3.54 0.09 16.63
N ASN A 94 -2.90 -0.91 17.25
CA ASN A 94 -2.68 -0.92 18.69
C ASN A 94 -1.65 0.14 19.13
N GLU A 95 -0.63 0.40 18.32
CA GLU A 95 0.38 1.45 18.59
C GLU A 95 -0.16 2.87 18.37
N THR A 96 -1.17 3.02 17.49
CA THR A 96 -1.76 4.32 17.16
C THR A 96 -3.02 4.65 17.95
N LYS A 97 -3.67 3.66 18.57
CA LYS A 97 -4.73 3.87 19.56
C LYS A 97 -4.15 4.63 20.77
N LYS A 98 -4.57 5.88 20.90
CA LYS A 98 -4.51 6.64 22.15
C LYS A 98 -5.90 6.70 22.75
#